data_AF-A0A607KME5-F1
#
_entry.id   AF-A0A607KME5-F1
#
_cell.length_a   1.000
_cell.length_b   1.000
_cell.length_c   1.000
_cell.angle_alpha   90.00
_cell.angle_beta   90.00
_cell.angle_gamma   90.00
#
_symmetry.space_group_name_H-M   'P 1'
#
loop_
_entity.id
_entity.type
_entity.pdbx_description
1 polymer ?
#
loop_
_entity_poly.entity_id
_entity_poly.type
_entity_poly.pdbx_seq_one_letter_code
_entity_poly.pdbx_strand_id
1 'polypeptide(L)'
;MKILWIAEKPELGRLIAQVLGNGQTHDGYIVCGSHIVSWCIGHLVKLTPPGELNPDYIKWRRETLPMKLRPLQYSILPNTEQQFRVLTNLINGADEIIHAGDPDEEGQLLVEEILDYCGNKAPVKRVLINDLNPEAAHRAMRNLQDNQAFYGLYQRALARNAADYLYGLNMTRAYTIAAMEKGHTETISVGRVQTPVLGLVVRRFEENRDHKASFYWVVEGELSGEKGVCPVVLSVPDDAPVDEKKRIINEQYATDIVKRCQGKTATVTLAITEPKSKQPPLPFALLDLQVKMNR
;
A
#
# COMPACT_ATOMS: atom_id res chain seq x y z
N MET A 1 10.79 5.58 -39.27
CA MET A 1 10.06 5.08 -38.09
C MET A 1 10.80 5.52 -36.85
N LYS A 2 10.21 6.43 -36.06
CA LYS A 2 10.72 6.90 -34.77
C LYS A 2 10.00 6.18 -33.66
N ILE A 3 10.73 5.40 -32.87
CA ILE A 3 10.18 4.64 -31.74
C ILE A 3 10.54 5.35 -30.45
N LEU A 4 9.55 5.78 -29.68
CA LEU A 4 9.74 6.46 -28.41
C LEU A 4 9.56 5.49 -27.22
N TRP A 5 10.59 5.32 -26.41
CA TRP A 5 10.53 4.62 -25.13
C TRP A 5 10.27 5.63 -24.01
N ILE A 6 9.26 5.36 -23.17
CA ILE A 6 8.92 6.22 -22.02
C ILE A 6 9.08 5.38 -20.74
N ALA A 7 10.13 5.65 -19.99
CA ALA A 7 10.38 5.04 -18.68
C ALA A 7 9.78 5.85 -17.53
N GLU A 8 9.60 5.25 -16.36
CA GLU A 8 9.10 5.97 -15.16
C GLU A 8 10.12 6.97 -14.59
N LYS A 9 11.42 6.65 -14.73
CA LYS A 9 12.51 7.39 -14.08
C LYS A 9 13.78 7.40 -14.94
N PRO A 10 14.68 8.40 -14.75
CA PRO A 10 15.88 8.55 -15.57
C PRO A 10 16.80 7.32 -15.55
N GLU A 11 16.91 6.64 -14.42
CA GLU A 11 17.76 5.45 -14.27
C GLU A 11 17.34 4.32 -15.23
N LEU A 12 16.03 4.02 -15.26
CA LEU A 12 15.48 3.01 -16.17
C LEU A 12 15.61 3.45 -17.63
N GLY A 13 15.42 4.74 -17.92
CA GLY A 13 15.64 5.29 -19.26
C GLY A 13 17.09 5.12 -19.73
N ARG A 14 18.08 5.37 -18.87
CA ARG A 14 19.50 5.14 -19.18
C ARG A 14 19.81 3.67 -19.42
N LEU A 15 19.24 2.77 -18.64
CA LEU A 15 19.40 1.33 -18.84
C LEU A 15 18.85 0.89 -20.22
N ILE A 16 17.66 1.36 -20.59
CA ILE A 16 17.07 1.08 -21.90
C ILE A 16 17.97 1.62 -23.02
N ALA A 17 18.45 2.86 -22.90
CA ALA A 17 19.37 3.46 -23.87
C ALA A 17 20.69 2.68 -23.98
N GLN A 18 21.23 2.19 -22.87
CA GLN A 18 22.42 1.35 -22.84
C GLN A 18 22.21 0.04 -23.63
N VAL A 19 21.08 -0.62 -23.42
CA VAL A 19 20.72 -1.86 -24.13
C VAL A 19 20.49 -1.60 -25.63
N LEU A 20 20.02 -0.41 -26.01
CA LEU A 20 19.86 0.00 -27.42
C LEU A 20 21.17 0.43 -28.11
N GLY A 21 22.32 0.26 -27.45
CA GLY A 21 23.64 0.59 -28.02
C GLY A 21 24.18 1.95 -27.64
N ASN A 22 23.63 2.58 -26.59
CA ASN A 22 23.88 3.97 -26.21
C ASN A 22 23.49 4.97 -27.31
N GLY A 23 23.66 6.26 -27.04
CA GLY A 23 23.15 7.29 -27.93
C GLY A 23 23.61 8.70 -27.58
N GLN A 24 23.14 9.66 -28.35
CA GLN A 24 23.37 11.07 -28.07
C GLN A 24 22.43 11.52 -26.95
N THR A 25 23.01 12.01 -25.85
CA THR A 25 22.25 12.55 -24.73
C THR A 25 21.78 13.96 -25.03
N HIS A 26 20.50 14.21 -24.77
CA HIS A 26 19.88 15.52 -24.79
C HIS A 26 19.26 15.83 -23.43
N ASP A 27 18.77 17.05 -23.26
CA ASP A 27 18.05 17.43 -22.07
C ASP A 27 16.69 16.71 -22.02
N GLY A 28 16.56 15.74 -21.10
CA GLY A 28 15.34 14.96 -20.87
C GLY A 28 15.15 13.70 -21.75
N TYR A 29 16.07 13.37 -22.65
CA TYR A 29 16.00 12.16 -23.49
C TYR A 29 17.35 11.76 -24.11
N ILE A 30 17.43 10.55 -24.68
CA ILE A 30 18.60 9.99 -25.35
C ILE A 30 18.18 9.46 -26.72
N VAL A 31 18.96 9.76 -27.76
CA VAL A 31 18.70 9.30 -29.14
C VAL A 31 19.63 8.13 -29.48
N CYS A 32 19.04 6.95 -29.66
CA CYS A 32 19.69 5.69 -29.99
C CYS A 32 19.29 5.26 -31.42
N GLY A 33 19.86 5.91 -32.44
CA GLY A 33 19.50 5.66 -33.84
C GLY A 33 18.05 6.05 -34.14
N SER A 34 17.22 5.08 -34.53
CA SER A 34 15.78 5.26 -34.75
C SER A 34 14.94 5.26 -33.46
N HIS A 35 15.54 4.94 -32.32
CA HIS A 35 14.90 4.93 -31.02
C HIS A 35 15.20 6.20 -30.25
N ILE A 36 14.21 6.74 -29.57
CA ILE A 36 14.35 7.83 -28.62
C ILE A 36 13.93 7.29 -27.26
N VAL A 37 14.74 7.50 -26.22
CA VAL A 37 14.45 7.08 -24.86
C VAL A 37 14.28 8.30 -23.99
N SER A 38 13.12 8.44 -23.39
CA SER A 38 12.81 9.49 -22.42
C SER A 38 12.16 8.87 -21.18
N TRP A 39 11.86 9.69 -20.20
CA TRP A 39 11.39 9.24 -18.90
C TRP A 39 10.52 10.28 -18.22
N CYS A 40 9.73 9.83 -17.27
CA CYS A 40 9.06 10.67 -16.31
C CYS A 40 9.98 10.99 -15.12
N ILE A 41 9.51 11.85 -14.23
CA ILE A 41 10.20 12.21 -12.97
C ILE A 41 9.12 12.22 -11.89
N GLY A 42 8.64 11.02 -11.55
CA GLY A 42 7.34 10.87 -10.89
C GLY A 42 6.20 11.31 -11.81
N HIS A 43 5.04 11.62 -11.24
CA HIS A 43 3.92 12.16 -12.01
C HIS A 43 4.30 13.50 -12.64
N LEU A 44 3.89 13.70 -13.90
CA LEU A 44 4.06 14.97 -14.62
C LEU A 44 2.77 15.79 -14.68
N VAL A 45 1.64 15.12 -14.49
CA VAL A 45 0.32 15.70 -14.38
C VAL A 45 -0.30 15.33 -13.04
N LYS A 46 -1.24 16.13 -12.58
CA LYS A 46 -2.04 15.86 -11.39
C LYS A 46 -3.49 16.21 -11.68
N LEU A 47 -4.43 15.66 -10.91
CA LEU A 47 -5.80 16.12 -10.95
C LEU A 47 -5.87 17.61 -10.56
N THR A 48 -6.54 18.40 -11.39
CA THR A 48 -6.63 19.85 -11.25
C THR A 48 -7.28 20.21 -9.91
N PRO A 49 -6.70 21.09 -9.09
CA PRO A 49 -7.32 21.56 -7.85
C PRO A 49 -8.72 22.18 -8.09
N PRO A 50 -9.69 22.02 -7.16
CA PRO A 50 -11.04 22.55 -7.36
C PRO A 50 -11.12 24.05 -7.68
N GLY A 51 -10.26 24.87 -7.07
CA GLY A 51 -10.26 26.32 -7.31
C GLY A 51 -9.86 26.73 -8.73
N GLU A 52 -9.10 25.88 -9.43
CA GLU A 52 -8.75 26.08 -10.85
C GLU A 52 -9.89 25.64 -11.78
N LEU A 53 -10.75 24.72 -11.33
CA LEU A 53 -11.92 24.25 -12.08
C LEU A 53 -13.11 25.20 -11.99
N ASN A 54 -13.35 25.73 -10.79
CA ASN A 54 -14.40 26.69 -10.51
C ASN A 54 -13.94 27.64 -9.39
N PRO A 55 -13.88 28.96 -9.64
CA PRO A 55 -13.52 29.95 -8.62
C PRO A 55 -14.37 29.90 -7.34
N ASP A 56 -15.62 29.43 -7.41
CA ASP A 56 -16.49 29.23 -6.24
C ASP A 56 -15.91 28.21 -5.25
N TYR A 57 -15.04 27.31 -5.70
CA TYR A 57 -14.35 26.33 -4.87
C TYR A 57 -13.08 26.88 -4.22
N ILE A 58 -12.69 28.14 -4.45
CA ILE A 58 -11.57 28.77 -3.74
C ILE A 58 -11.95 28.99 -2.26
N LYS A 59 -13.16 29.52 -2.02
CA LYS A 59 -13.68 29.70 -0.65
C LYS A 59 -14.43 28.44 -0.23
N TRP A 60 -14.08 27.91 0.94
CA TRP A 60 -14.70 26.69 1.44
C TRP A 60 -16.06 27.04 2.05
N ARG A 61 -17.11 26.48 1.47
CA ARG A 61 -18.51 26.80 1.78
C ARG A 61 -19.32 25.52 1.79
N ARG A 62 -20.31 25.44 2.68
CA ARG A 62 -21.15 24.24 2.78
C ARG A 62 -22.02 24.07 1.54
N GLU A 63 -22.44 25.18 0.94
CA GLU A 63 -23.33 25.22 -0.22
C GLU A 63 -22.66 24.71 -1.50
N THR A 64 -21.32 24.69 -1.55
CA THR A 64 -20.56 24.19 -2.70
C THR A 64 -20.22 22.69 -2.60
N LEU A 65 -20.65 22.02 -1.52
CA LEU A 65 -20.41 20.60 -1.27
C LEU A 65 -21.66 19.73 -1.59
N PRO A 66 -21.47 18.52 -2.15
CA PRO A 66 -20.22 18.03 -2.71
C PRO A 66 -19.85 18.77 -4.01
N MET A 67 -18.57 19.05 -4.21
CA MET A 67 -18.04 19.65 -5.42
C MET A 67 -18.27 18.73 -6.62
N LYS A 68 -18.74 19.31 -7.73
CA LYS A 68 -18.96 18.61 -9.00
C LYS A 68 -17.65 18.62 -9.80
N LEU A 69 -16.76 17.70 -9.47
CA LEU A 69 -15.40 17.64 -10.03
C LEU A 69 -15.27 16.67 -11.24
N ARG A 70 -16.39 16.30 -11.86
CA ARG A 70 -16.42 15.47 -13.07
C ARG A 70 -16.84 16.32 -14.28
N PRO A 71 -16.26 16.11 -15.47
CA PRO A 71 -15.17 15.17 -15.78
C PRO A 71 -13.86 15.56 -15.10
N LEU A 72 -13.00 14.57 -14.84
CA LEU A 72 -11.69 14.81 -14.25
C LEU A 72 -10.84 15.62 -15.23
N GLN A 73 -10.16 16.65 -14.72
CA GLN A 73 -9.21 17.42 -15.49
C GLN A 73 -7.85 17.32 -14.83
N TYR A 74 -6.82 17.45 -15.66
CA TYR A 74 -5.44 17.34 -15.25
C TYR A 74 -4.72 18.67 -15.48
N SER A 75 -3.85 19.03 -14.55
CA SER A 75 -2.93 20.15 -14.70
C SER A 75 -1.49 19.68 -14.59
N ILE A 76 -0.60 20.38 -15.29
CA ILE A 76 0.83 20.07 -15.33
C ILE A 76 1.43 20.42 -13.96
N LEU A 77 2.32 19.56 -13.47
CA LEU A 77 3.08 19.82 -12.26
C LEU A 77 4.17 20.88 -12.54
N PRO A 78 4.20 22.02 -11.83
CA PRO A 78 5.12 23.12 -12.14
C PRO A 78 6.60 22.73 -12.09
N ASN A 79 6.96 21.86 -11.15
CA ASN A 79 8.33 21.38 -10.96
C ASN A 79 8.81 20.41 -12.05
N THR A 80 7.90 19.85 -12.86
CA THR A 80 8.22 18.90 -13.91
C THR A 80 7.79 19.38 -15.30
N GLU A 81 7.40 20.66 -15.43
CA GLU A 81 6.89 21.25 -16.66
C GLU A 81 7.86 21.13 -17.84
N GLN A 82 9.16 21.31 -17.60
CA GLN A 82 10.17 21.16 -18.66
C GLN A 82 10.19 19.74 -19.23
N GLN A 83 10.21 18.73 -18.36
CA GLN A 83 10.19 17.33 -18.80
C GLN A 83 8.87 16.97 -19.46
N PHE A 84 7.75 17.49 -18.96
CA PHE A 84 6.43 17.33 -19.58
C PHE A 84 6.41 17.87 -21.02
N ARG A 85 6.98 19.05 -21.26
CA ARG A 85 7.11 19.64 -22.60
C ARG A 85 7.99 18.79 -23.52
N VAL A 86 9.11 18.28 -23.01
CA VAL A 86 9.99 17.35 -23.75
C VAL A 86 9.20 16.12 -24.20
N LEU A 87 8.53 15.43 -23.27
CA LEU A 87 7.74 14.25 -23.60
C LEU A 87 6.60 14.54 -24.56
N THR A 88 5.87 15.64 -24.38
CA THR A 88 4.79 16.05 -25.29
C THR A 88 5.29 16.19 -26.73
N ASN A 89 6.44 16.86 -26.92
CA ASN A 89 7.04 17.01 -28.25
C ASN A 89 7.47 15.67 -28.84
N LEU A 90 8.04 14.78 -28.02
CA LEU A 90 8.47 13.46 -28.45
C LEU A 90 7.28 12.55 -28.82
N ILE A 91 6.22 12.56 -28.02
CA ILE A 91 4.97 11.80 -28.24
C ILE A 91 4.33 12.20 -29.57
N ASN A 92 4.20 13.51 -29.81
CA ASN A 92 3.61 14.02 -31.06
C ASN A 92 4.41 13.68 -32.33
N GLY A 93 5.70 13.39 -32.18
CA GLY A 93 6.60 13.04 -33.29
C GLY A 93 6.92 11.55 -33.42
N ALA A 94 6.34 10.69 -32.57
CA ALA A 94 6.61 9.25 -32.56
C ALA A 94 5.69 8.49 -33.51
N ASP A 95 6.26 7.50 -34.22
CA ASP A 95 5.50 6.57 -35.05
C ASP A 95 4.98 5.37 -34.22
N GLU A 96 5.68 5.04 -33.13
CA GLU A 96 5.32 3.99 -32.17
C GLU A 96 5.87 4.36 -30.78
N ILE A 97 5.14 3.99 -29.73
CA ILE A 97 5.52 4.24 -28.34
C ILE A 97 5.71 2.92 -27.59
N ILE A 98 6.80 2.82 -26.83
CA ILE A 98 7.05 1.73 -25.89
C ILE A 98 6.92 2.26 -24.47
N HIS A 99 5.83 1.87 -23.81
CA HIS A 99 5.58 2.11 -22.40
C HIS A 99 6.51 1.23 -21.55
N ALA A 100 7.40 1.86 -20.80
CA ALA A 100 8.37 1.22 -19.91
C ALA A 100 8.26 1.69 -18.45
N GLY A 101 7.08 2.12 -17.99
CA GLY A 101 6.82 2.33 -16.55
C GLY A 101 7.00 1.04 -15.72
N ASP A 102 7.14 1.17 -14.41
CA ASP A 102 7.39 0.01 -13.53
C ASP A 102 6.23 -1.03 -13.65
N PRO A 103 6.47 -2.32 -13.40
CA PRO A 103 5.50 -3.40 -13.65
C PRO A 103 4.42 -3.50 -12.56
N ASP A 104 3.78 -2.37 -12.23
CA ASP A 104 2.70 -2.27 -11.24
C ASP A 104 1.58 -1.30 -11.70
N GLU A 105 0.62 -1.06 -10.81
CA GLU A 105 -0.52 -0.16 -11.05
C GLU A 105 -0.11 1.29 -11.31
N GLU A 106 0.85 1.81 -10.54
CA GLU A 106 1.28 3.21 -10.62
C GLU A 106 2.11 3.44 -11.87
N GLY A 107 3.04 2.53 -12.16
CA GLY A 107 3.87 2.57 -13.36
C GLY A 107 3.03 2.52 -14.64
N GLN A 108 1.92 1.77 -14.64
CA GLN A 108 0.95 1.79 -15.75
C GLN A 108 0.22 3.13 -15.85
N LEU A 109 -0.31 3.66 -14.74
CA LEU A 109 -1.03 4.93 -14.70
C LEU A 109 -0.17 6.10 -15.18
N LEU A 110 1.05 6.16 -14.69
CA LEU A 110 1.94 7.31 -14.83
C LEU A 110 2.27 7.65 -16.29
N VAL A 111 2.46 6.64 -17.15
CA VAL A 111 2.72 6.87 -18.58
C VAL A 111 1.41 7.05 -19.35
N GLU A 112 0.38 6.25 -19.07
CA GLU A 112 -0.94 6.35 -19.71
C GLU A 112 -1.56 7.74 -19.53
N GLU A 113 -1.49 8.33 -18.33
CA GLU A 113 -2.03 9.67 -18.06
C GLU A 113 -1.39 10.75 -18.96
N ILE A 114 -0.09 10.62 -19.27
CA ILE A 114 0.60 11.55 -20.17
C ILE A 114 0.16 11.31 -21.62
N LEU A 115 0.05 10.05 -22.03
CA LEU A 115 -0.42 9.69 -23.37
C LEU A 115 -1.85 10.18 -23.62
N ASP A 116 -2.73 10.00 -22.64
CA ASP A 116 -4.11 10.49 -22.66
C ASP A 116 -4.17 12.01 -22.69
N TYR A 117 -3.37 12.69 -21.85
CA TYR A 117 -3.29 14.15 -21.83
C TYR A 117 -2.82 14.71 -23.19
N CYS A 118 -1.82 14.09 -23.81
CA CYS A 118 -1.34 14.47 -25.14
C CYS A 118 -2.29 14.08 -26.28
N GLY A 119 -3.34 13.29 -26.00
CA GLY A 119 -4.25 12.78 -27.01
C GLY A 119 -3.59 11.83 -28.01
N ASN A 120 -2.60 11.04 -27.54
CA ASN A 120 -1.79 10.15 -28.37
C ASN A 120 -2.64 9.29 -29.31
N LYS A 121 -2.14 9.13 -30.55
CA LYS A 121 -2.74 8.25 -31.59
C LYS A 121 -1.76 7.19 -32.10
N ALA A 122 -0.48 7.29 -31.75
CA ALA A 122 0.50 6.29 -32.12
C ALA A 122 0.22 4.97 -31.39
N PRO A 123 0.47 3.81 -32.02
CA PRO A 123 0.35 2.52 -31.37
C PRO A 123 1.30 2.45 -30.16
N VAL A 124 0.83 1.81 -29.08
CA VAL A 124 1.57 1.69 -27.83
C VAL A 124 1.82 0.22 -27.53
N LYS A 125 3.09 -0.13 -27.31
CA LYS A 125 3.52 -1.43 -26.77
C LYS A 125 3.99 -1.28 -25.33
N ARG A 126 3.92 -2.37 -24.57
CA ARG A 126 4.32 -2.44 -23.17
C ARG A 126 5.53 -3.36 -23.03
N VAL A 127 6.53 -2.91 -22.29
CA VAL A 127 7.67 -3.73 -21.85
C VAL A 127 7.67 -3.81 -20.33
N LEU A 128 7.85 -5.00 -19.75
CA LEU A 128 7.92 -5.17 -18.28
C LEU A 128 9.38 -5.41 -17.86
N ILE A 129 10.00 -4.41 -17.24
CA ILE A 129 11.37 -4.49 -16.73
C ILE A 129 11.30 -4.47 -15.20
N ASN A 130 11.62 -5.61 -14.58
CA ASN A 130 11.62 -5.79 -13.12
C ASN A 130 13.03 -5.91 -12.52
N ASP A 131 14.05 -5.94 -13.37
CA ASP A 131 15.45 -6.12 -13.01
C ASP A 131 16.29 -5.11 -13.81
N LEU A 132 17.10 -4.33 -13.09
CA LEU A 132 17.98 -3.31 -13.67
C LEU A 132 19.27 -3.89 -14.24
N ASN A 133 19.46 -5.21 -14.18
CA ASN A 133 20.54 -5.89 -14.87
C ASN A 133 20.39 -5.78 -16.41
N PRO A 134 21.43 -5.35 -17.16
CA PRO A 134 21.36 -5.20 -18.61
C PRO A 134 20.92 -6.45 -19.38
N GLU A 135 21.31 -7.65 -18.95
CA GLU A 135 20.91 -8.88 -19.62
C GLU A 135 19.42 -9.18 -19.42
N ALA A 136 18.90 -8.91 -18.22
CA ALA A 136 17.49 -9.09 -17.90
C ALA A 136 16.64 -8.06 -18.67
N ALA A 137 17.06 -6.80 -18.68
CA ALA A 137 16.43 -5.75 -19.48
C ALA A 137 16.42 -6.09 -20.98
N HIS A 138 17.53 -6.58 -21.53
CA HIS A 138 17.61 -7.01 -22.93
C HIS A 138 16.71 -8.21 -23.25
N ARG A 139 16.47 -9.13 -22.31
CA ARG A 139 15.46 -10.18 -22.47
C ARG A 139 14.04 -9.60 -22.44
N ALA A 140 13.74 -8.71 -21.51
CA ALA A 140 12.43 -8.07 -21.39
C ALA A 140 12.06 -7.26 -22.64
N MET A 141 13.00 -6.48 -23.17
CA MET A 141 12.82 -5.64 -24.36
C MET A 141 12.52 -6.44 -25.65
N ARG A 142 12.82 -7.74 -25.67
CA ARG A 142 12.46 -8.64 -26.77
C ARG A 142 11.03 -9.18 -26.66
N ASN A 143 10.38 -9.02 -25.52
CA ASN A 143 9.02 -9.49 -25.25
C ASN A 143 8.05 -8.31 -25.12
N LEU A 144 7.93 -7.52 -26.18
CA LEU A 144 6.97 -6.42 -26.24
C LEU A 144 5.54 -6.96 -26.36
N GLN A 145 4.66 -6.44 -25.53
CA GLN A 145 3.24 -6.79 -25.52
C GLN A 145 2.40 -5.63 -26.00
N ASP A 146 1.17 -5.90 -26.43
CA ASP A 146 0.24 -4.82 -26.72
C ASP A 146 -0.17 -4.11 -25.42
N ASN A 147 -0.08 -2.78 -25.37
CA ASN A 147 -0.43 -2.05 -24.15
C ASN A 147 -1.93 -2.21 -23.80
N GLN A 148 -2.78 -2.51 -24.77
CA GLN A 148 -4.20 -2.78 -24.53
C GLN A 148 -4.45 -3.94 -23.55
N ALA A 149 -3.53 -4.90 -23.47
CA ALA A 149 -3.61 -6.00 -22.50
C ALA A 149 -3.54 -5.52 -21.03
N PHE A 150 -3.02 -4.32 -20.80
CA PHE A 150 -2.85 -3.70 -19.48
C PHE A 150 -3.93 -2.65 -19.17
N TYR A 151 -4.92 -2.48 -20.04
CA TYR A 151 -5.99 -1.50 -19.86
C TYR A 151 -6.75 -1.69 -18.53
N GLY A 152 -6.99 -2.93 -18.10
CA GLY A 152 -7.61 -3.20 -16.80
C GLY A 152 -6.76 -2.74 -15.61
N LEU A 153 -5.44 -2.83 -15.72
CA LEU A 153 -4.49 -2.36 -14.71
C LEU A 153 -4.51 -0.83 -14.63
N TYR A 154 -4.50 -0.17 -15.79
CA TYR A 154 -4.65 1.29 -15.91
C TYR A 154 -5.98 1.76 -15.29
N GLN A 155 -7.11 1.16 -15.68
CA GLN A 155 -8.43 1.55 -15.17
C GLN A 155 -8.56 1.40 -13.66
N ARG A 156 -7.94 0.38 -13.06
CA ARG A 156 -7.89 0.20 -11.61
C ARG A 156 -7.14 1.35 -10.93
N ALA A 157 -5.96 1.70 -11.43
CA ALA A 157 -5.16 2.79 -10.88
C ALA A 157 -5.85 4.15 -11.04
N LEU A 158 -6.43 4.40 -12.21
CA LEU A 158 -7.21 5.61 -12.51
C LEU A 158 -8.43 5.74 -11.59
N ALA A 159 -9.20 4.66 -11.41
CA ALA A 159 -10.37 4.64 -10.53
C ALA A 159 -9.98 4.92 -9.08
N ARG A 160 -8.85 4.38 -8.61
CA ARG A 160 -8.31 4.65 -7.27
C ARG A 160 -7.93 6.13 -7.11
N ASN A 161 -7.17 6.69 -8.05
CA ASN A 161 -6.78 8.10 -8.05
C ASN A 161 -8.02 9.02 -8.03
N ALA A 162 -8.98 8.76 -8.91
CA ALA A 162 -10.25 9.47 -8.96
C ALA A 162 -11.05 9.36 -7.65
N ALA A 163 -11.15 8.17 -7.06
CA ALA A 163 -11.87 7.95 -5.82
C ALA A 163 -11.24 8.72 -4.65
N ASP A 164 -9.91 8.67 -4.52
CA ASP A 164 -9.20 9.36 -3.45
C ASP A 164 -9.29 10.88 -3.59
N TYR A 165 -9.22 11.40 -4.81
CA TYR A 165 -9.42 12.82 -5.10
C TYR A 165 -10.86 13.28 -4.77
N LEU A 166 -11.88 12.57 -5.27
CA LEU A 166 -13.28 12.92 -5.06
C LEU A 166 -13.70 12.81 -3.60
N TYR A 167 -13.31 11.72 -2.93
CA TYR A 167 -13.64 11.50 -1.52
C TYR A 167 -12.85 12.46 -0.62
N GLY A 168 -11.53 12.52 -0.79
CA GLY A 168 -10.64 13.26 0.08
C GLY A 168 -10.95 14.75 0.10
N LEU A 169 -11.14 15.36 -1.07
CA LEU A 169 -11.42 16.80 -1.18
C LEU A 169 -12.78 17.16 -0.57
N ASN A 170 -13.84 16.41 -0.89
CA ASN A 170 -15.17 16.70 -0.37
C ASN A 170 -15.26 16.49 1.14
N MET A 171 -14.74 15.37 1.64
CA MET A 171 -14.81 15.03 3.06
C MET A 171 -13.94 15.96 3.91
N THR A 172 -12.71 16.25 3.47
CA THR A 172 -11.83 17.19 4.18
C THR A 172 -12.46 18.57 4.30
N ARG A 173 -13.06 19.09 3.22
CA ARG A 173 -13.76 20.39 3.27
C ARG A 173 -14.99 20.34 4.17
N ALA A 174 -15.82 19.29 4.06
CA ALA A 174 -17.02 19.14 4.89
C ALA A 174 -16.68 19.13 6.40
N TYR A 175 -15.69 18.33 6.80
CA TYR A 175 -15.29 18.23 8.20
C TYR A 175 -14.56 19.47 8.70
N THR A 176 -13.76 20.11 7.87
CA THR A 176 -13.09 21.38 8.24
C THR A 176 -14.12 22.48 8.45
N ILE A 177 -15.11 22.64 7.56
CA ILE A 177 -16.18 23.63 7.73
C ILE A 177 -16.96 23.37 9.03
N ALA A 178 -17.36 22.12 9.28
CA ALA A 178 -18.06 21.74 10.51
C ALA A 178 -17.22 21.98 11.78
N ALA A 179 -15.90 21.87 11.70
CA ALA A 179 -14.99 22.19 12.79
C ALA A 179 -14.87 23.71 12.99
N MET A 180 -14.77 24.48 11.91
CA MET A 180 -14.74 25.94 11.96
C MET A 180 -16.01 26.54 12.58
N GLU A 181 -17.18 25.97 12.26
CA GLU A 181 -18.46 26.32 12.90
C GLU A 181 -18.44 26.13 14.44
N LYS A 182 -17.53 25.27 14.95
CA LYS A 182 -17.31 25.01 16.37
C LYS A 182 -16.11 25.76 16.96
N GLY A 183 -15.49 26.67 16.20
CA GLY A 183 -14.37 27.51 16.65
C GLY A 183 -12.98 26.91 16.42
N HIS A 184 -12.86 25.79 15.71
CA HIS A 184 -11.56 25.25 15.29
C HIS A 184 -10.99 26.04 14.10
N THR A 185 -9.67 26.07 13.97
CA THR A 185 -8.98 26.82 12.89
C THR A 185 -8.15 25.92 11.98
N GLU A 186 -7.93 24.69 12.42
CA GLU A 186 -7.17 23.67 11.73
C GLU A 186 -7.97 22.98 10.61
N THR A 187 -7.26 22.47 9.62
CA THR A 187 -7.84 21.62 8.59
C THR A 187 -8.01 20.21 9.13
N ILE A 188 -9.22 19.66 9.01
CA ILE A 188 -9.53 18.28 9.39
C ILE A 188 -9.44 17.42 8.13
N SER A 189 -8.28 16.81 7.90
CA SER A 189 -8.08 15.91 6.76
C SER A 189 -8.89 14.62 6.92
N VAL A 190 -9.67 14.30 5.90
CA VAL A 190 -10.43 13.06 5.81
C VAL A 190 -10.10 12.37 4.51
N GLY A 191 -9.74 11.08 4.57
CA GLY A 191 -9.36 10.31 3.41
C GLY A 191 -9.57 8.82 3.61
N ARG A 192 -9.77 8.11 2.50
CA ARG A 192 -10.10 6.66 2.49
C ARG A 192 -9.04 5.79 3.16
N VAL A 193 -7.77 6.24 3.22
CA VAL A 193 -6.67 5.52 3.88
C VAL A 193 -6.36 6.09 5.26
N GLN A 194 -6.08 7.40 5.36
CA GLN A 194 -5.66 8.02 6.62
C GLN A 194 -6.72 7.93 7.73
N THR A 195 -8.01 8.04 7.39
CA THR A 195 -9.09 8.06 8.38
C THR A 195 -9.34 6.67 8.99
N PRO A 196 -9.38 5.56 8.22
CA PRO A 196 -9.39 4.23 8.83
C PRO A 196 -8.17 3.91 9.69
N VAL A 197 -6.98 4.36 9.29
CA VAL A 197 -5.74 4.18 10.09
C VAL A 197 -5.88 4.90 11.44
N LEU A 198 -6.32 6.17 11.43
CA LEU A 198 -6.65 6.89 12.67
C LEU A 198 -7.70 6.15 13.50
N GLY A 199 -8.73 5.62 12.85
CA GLY A 199 -9.78 4.84 13.50
C GLY A 199 -9.27 3.56 14.19
N LEU A 200 -8.25 2.89 13.64
CA LEU A 200 -7.63 1.73 14.31
C LEU A 200 -6.93 2.14 15.61
N VAL A 201 -6.21 3.27 15.60
CA VAL A 201 -5.51 3.78 16.78
C VAL A 201 -6.52 4.24 17.84
N VAL A 202 -7.54 5.02 17.44
CA VAL A 202 -8.59 5.51 18.35
C VAL A 202 -9.35 4.37 18.99
N ARG A 203 -9.79 3.36 18.23
CA ARG A 203 -10.49 2.19 18.79
C ARG A 203 -9.64 1.45 19.80
N ARG A 204 -8.35 1.21 19.50
CA ARG A 204 -7.44 0.56 20.46
C ARG A 204 -7.22 1.40 21.71
N PHE A 205 -7.15 2.72 21.57
CA PHE A 205 -7.06 3.63 22.71
C PHE A 205 -8.30 3.54 23.60
N GLU A 206 -9.50 3.56 23.01
CA GLU A 206 -10.77 3.42 23.75
C GLU A 206 -10.89 2.05 24.43
N GLU A 207 -10.56 0.96 23.72
CA GLU A 207 -10.49 -0.41 24.28
C GLU A 207 -9.59 -0.46 25.52
N ASN A 208 -8.45 0.24 25.49
CA ASN A 208 -7.52 0.28 26.62
C ASN A 208 -8.00 1.21 27.75
N ARG A 209 -8.57 2.37 27.41
CA ARG A 209 -9.12 3.33 28.38
C ARG A 209 -10.28 2.71 29.16
N ASP A 210 -11.14 1.98 28.47
CA ASP A 210 -12.35 1.38 29.02
C ASP A 210 -12.10 -0.03 29.59
N HIS A 211 -10.85 -0.52 29.52
CA HIS A 211 -10.44 -1.79 30.09
C HIS A 211 -10.58 -1.79 31.62
N LYS A 212 -11.38 -2.72 32.14
CA LYS A 212 -11.48 -2.99 33.57
C LYS A 212 -10.66 -4.23 33.91
N ALA A 213 -9.58 -4.04 34.67
CA ALA A 213 -8.80 -5.15 35.18
C ALA A 213 -9.68 -6.07 36.03
N SER A 214 -9.50 -7.38 35.85
CA SER A 214 -10.19 -8.42 36.62
C SER A 214 -9.20 -9.50 36.99
N PHE A 215 -9.34 -10.03 38.20
CA PHE A 215 -8.51 -11.14 38.66
C PHE A 215 -9.02 -12.46 38.07
N TYR A 216 -8.07 -13.33 37.75
CA TYR A 216 -8.31 -14.73 37.44
C TYR A 216 -7.21 -15.56 38.06
N TRP A 217 -7.49 -16.83 38.29
CA TRP A 217 -6.59 -17.75 38.94
C TRP A 217 -6.18 -18.86 37.96
N VAL A 218 -4.90 -19.18 37.96
CA VAL A 218 -4.33 -20.33 37.25
C VAL A 218 -3.81 -21.28 38.30
N VAL A 219 -4.21 -22.55 38.22
CA VAL A 219 -3.70 -23.60 39.10
C VAL A 219 -2.54 -24.28 38.38
N GLU A 220 -1.34 -24.02 38.87
CA GLU A 220 -0.10 -24.62 38.39
C GLU A 220 0.43 -25.59 39.46
N GLY A 221 1.18 -26.59 39.04
CA GLY A 221 1.78 -27.57 39.93
C GLY A 221 3.04 -28.18 39.35
N GLU A 222 3.78 -28.87 40.21
CA GLU A 222 4.99 -29.59 39.84
C GLU A 222 4.79 -31.07 40.18
N LEU A 223 4.92 -31.93 39.18
CA LEU A 223 4.86 -33.37 39.36
C LEU A 223 6.28 -33.93 39.42
N SER A 224 6.64 -34.49 40.57
CA SER A 224 7.92 -35.19 40.76
C SER A 224 7.78 -36.66 40.37
N GLY A 225 8.62 -37.10 39.44
CA GLY A 225 8.77 -38.51 39.06
C GLY A 225 10.22 -38.96 39.11
N GLU A 226 10.47 -40.24 38.79
CA GLU A 226 11.81 -40.83 38.83
C GLU A 226 12.84 -40.12 37.93
N LYS A 227 12.38 -39.46 36.86
CA LYS A 227 13.22 -38.77 35.86
C LYS A 227 13.28 -37.25 36.03
N GLY A 228 12.72 -36.70 37.10
CA GLY A 228 12.74 -35.27 37.39
C GLY A 228 11.36 -34.67 37.65
N VAL A 229 11.31 -33.33 37.60
CA VAL A 229 10.11 -32.54 37.87
C VAL A 229 9.49 -32.07 36.55
N CYS A 230 8.18 -32.17 36.43
CA CYS A 230 7.40 -31.71 35.28
C CYS A 230 6.42 -30.62 35.72
N PRO A 231 6.51 -29.39 35.18
CA PRO A 231 5.51 -28.37 35.44
C PRO A 231 4.22 -28.72 34.70
N VAL A 232 3.09 -28.58 35.40
CA VAL A 232 1.75 -28.84 34.87
C VAL A 232 0.83 -27.66 35.16
N VAL A 233 -0.09 -27.42 34.25
CA VAL A 233 -1.18 -26.45 34.41
C VAL A 233 -2.48 -27.24 34.42
N LEU A 234 -3.38 -26.89 35.34
CA LEU A 234 -4.70 -27.51 35.43
C LEU A 234 -5.47 -27.32 34.11
N SER A 235 -5.94 -28.43 33.55
CA SER A 235 -7.00 -28.38 32.54
C SER A 235 -8.30 -28.01 33.24
N VAL A 236 -8.81 -26.80 32.96
CA VAL A 236 -9.99 -26.24 33.64
C VAL A 236 -11.23 -27.11 33.36
N PRO A 237 -11.93 -27.64 34.40
CA PRO A 237 -13.16 -28.41 34.23
C PRO A 237 -14.29 -27.58 33.60
N ASP A 238 -15.21 -28.23 32.87
CA ASP A 238 -16.32 -27.55 32.17
C ASP A 238 -17.33 -26.90 33.13
N ASP A 239 -17.45 -27.39 34.36
CA ASP A 239 -18.33 -26.86 35.42
C ASP A 239 -17.64 -25.82 36.32
N ALA A 240 -16.39 -25.47 36.02
CA ALA A 240 -15.63 -24.50 36.81
C ALA A 240 -16.24 -23.09 36.70
N PRO A 241 -16.17 -22.28 37.78
CA PRO A 241 -16.56 -20.87 37.74
C PRO A 241 -15.52 -20.09 36.92
N VAL A 242 -15.80 -19.88 35.64
CA VAL A 242 -14.89 -19.26 34.68
C VAL A 242 -15.48 -18.01 34.02
N ASP A 243 -14.60 -17.19 33.45
CA ASP A 243 -15.00 -16.14 32.52
C ASP A 243 -15.17 -16.68 31.08
N GLU A 244 -15.51 -15.78 30.15
CA GLU A 244 -15.67 -16.09 28.72
C GLU A 244 -14.39 -16.65 28.05
N LYS A 245 -13.21 -16.46 28.67
CA LYS A 245 -11.93 -16.98 28.20
C LYS A 245 -11.54 -18.30 28.89
N LYS A 246 -12.48 -18.93 29.60
CA LYS A 246 -12.29 -20.16 30.39
C LYS A 246 -11.23 -20.02 31.49
N ARG A 247 -11.05 -18.81 32.03
CA ARG A 247 -10.13 -18.55 33.15
C ARG A 247 -10.93 -18.62 34.45
N ILE A 248 -10.40 -19.31 35.47
CA ILE A 248 -11.08 -19.44 36.76
C ILE A 248 -11.20 -18.06 37.42
N ILE A 249 -12.40 -17.68 37.85
CA ILE A 249 -12.71 -16.38 38.47
C ILE A 249 -13.08 -16.48 39.96
N ASN A 250 -12.91 -17.66 40.57
CA ASN A 250 -13.15 -17.86 41.98
C ASN A 250 -11.88 -18.39 42.66
N GLU A 251 -11.31 -17.58 43.56
CA GLU A 251 -10.11 -17.92 44.33
C GLU A 251 -10.27 -19.18 45.19
N GLN A 252 -11.43 -19.32 45.84
CA GLN A 252 -11.69 -20.44 46.73
C GLN A 252 -11.73 -21.76 45.94
N TYR A 253 -12.35 -21.74 44.76
CA TYR A 253 -12.37 -22.88 43.85
C TYR A 253 -10.94 -23.31 43.45
N ALA A 254 -10.09 -22.35 43.07
CA ALA A 254 -8.69 -22.64 42.75
C ALA A 254 -7.92 -23.20 43.96
N THR A 255 -8.07 -22.58 45.13
CA THR A 255 -7.43 -23.01 46.39
C THR A 255 -7.87 -24.40 46.81
N ASP A 256 -9.14 -24.75 46.62
CA ASP A 256 -9.68 -26.06 46.97
C ASP A 256 -9.13 -27.16 46.06
N ILE A 257 -8.92 -26.86 44.77
CA ILE A 257 -8.24 -27.78 43.85
C ILE A 257 -6.80 -28.02 44.31
N VAL A 258 -6.05 -26.96 44.64
CA VAL A 258 -4.68 -27.08 45.15
C VAL A 258 -4.65 -27.99 46.37
N LYS A 259 -5.52 -27.76 47.36
CA LYS A 259 -5.61 -28.61 48.57
C LYS A 259 -5.93 -30.06 48.26
N ARG A 260 -6.80 -30.33 47.28
CA ARG A 260 -7.16 -31.70 46.88
C ARG A 260 -6.02 -32.44 46.18
N CYS A 261 -5.22 -31.71 45.38
CA CYS A 261 -4.14 -32.28 44.58
C CYS A 261 -2.81 -32.35 45.32
N GLN A 262 -2.58 -31.50 46.32
CA GLN A 262 -1.29 -31.42 47.01
C GLN A 262 -0.93 -32.74 47.70
N GLY A 263 0.29 -33.23 47.44
CA GLY A 263 0.80 -34.49 47.97
C GLY A 263 0.10 -35.75 47.44
N LYS A 264 -0.75 -35.63 46.42
CA LYS A 264 -1.37 -36.78 45.76
C LYS A 264 -0.51 -37.30 44.62
N THR A 265 -0.71 -38.57 44.28
CA THR A 265 -0.14 -39.18 43.10
C THR A 265 -0.97 -38.80 41.87
N ALA A 266 -0.28 -38.50 40.76
CA ALA A 266 -0.91 -38.27 39.47
C ALA A 266 -0.68 -39.49 38.55
N THR A 267 -1.65 -39.81 37.72
CA THR A 267 -1.54 -40.87 36.71
C THR A 267 -1.65 -40.24 35.33
N VAL A 268 -0.68 -40.52 34.46
CA VAL A 268 -0.73 -40.09 33.06
C VAL A 268 -1.81 -40.89 32.35
N THR A 269 -2.86 -40.21 31.88
CA THR A 269 -3.95 -40.84 31.13
C THR A 269 -3.67 -40.91 29.63
N LEU A 270 -2.87 -39.97 29.12
CA LEU A 270 -2.54 -39.85 27.70
C LEU A 270 -1.18 -39.16 27.54
N ALA A 271 -0.32 -39.73 26.69
CA ALA A 271 0.94 -39.13 26.27
C ALA A 271 1.04 -39.24 24.75
N ILE A 272 1.07 -38.10 24.06
CA ILE A 272 1.17 -38.02 22.61
C ILE A 272 2.45 -37.25 22.26
N THR A 273 3.25 -37.82 21.36
CA THR A 273 4.43 -37.15 20.79
C THR A 273 4.22 -37.01 19.29
N GLU A 274 4.18 -35.77 18.82
CA GLU A 274 3.97 -35.45 17.41
C GLU A 274 5.23 -34.79 16.84
N PRO A 275 5.76 -35.26 15.71
CA PRO A 275 6.84 -34.57 15.02
C PRO A 275 6.30 -33.25 14.44
N LYS A 276 6.86 -32.12 14.89
CA LYS A 276 6.57 -30.80 14.33
C LYS A 276 7.76 -30.32 13.50
N SER A 277 7.50 -29.92 12.26
CA SER A 277 8.48 -29.27 11.40
C SER A 277 8.02 -27.86 11.10
N LYS A 278 8.97 -26.92 11.10
CA LYS A 278 8.73 -25.51 10.75
C LYS A 278 9.61 -25.16 9.56
N GLN A 279 8.97 -24.80 8.45
CA GLN A 279 9.68 -24.35 7.27
C GLN A 279 10.35 -22.98 7.51
N PRO A 280 11.47 -22.69 6.80
CA PRO A 280 12.06 -21.37 6.82
C PRO A 280 11.05 -20.32 6.32
N PRO A 281 11.11 -19.07 6.82
CA PRO A 281 10.26 -18.00 6.32
C PRO A 281 10.59 -17.68 4.86
N LEU A 282 9.60 -17.13 4.15
CA LEU A 282 9.79 -16.61 2.80
C LEU A 282 10.71 -15.36 2.81
N PRO A 283 11.30 -14.99 1.66
CA PRO A 283 11.94 -13.69 1.49
C PRO A 283 10.98 -12.54 1.82
N PHE A 284 11.53 -11.43 2.28
CA PHE A 284 10.71 -10.30 2.74
C PHE A 284 9.95 -9.62 1.61
N ALA A 285 8.65 -9.40 1.81
CA ALA A 285 7.97 -8.26 1.23
C ALA A 285 8.34 -6.97 2.00
N LEU A 286 8.18 -5.80 1.38
CA LEU A 286 8.55 -4.52 1.99
C LEU A 286 7.90 -4.30 3.36
N LEU A 287 6.60 -4.61 3.50
CA LEU A 287 5.88 -4.45 4.76
C LEU A 287 6.43 -5.37 5.86
N ASP A 288 6.74 -6.63 5.52
CA ASP A 288 7.30 -7.59 6.48
C ASP A 288 8.70 -7.16 6.93
N LEU A 289 9.50 -6.61 6.01
CA LEU A 289 10.81 -6.04 6.34
C LEU A 289 10.66 -4.84 7.29
N GLN A 290 9.74 -3.92 7.00
CA GLN A 290 9.47 -2.75 7.85
C GLN A 290 9.03 -3.19 9.25
N VAL A 291 8.09 -4.15 9.35
CA VAL A 291 7.66 -4.70 10.63
C VAL A 291 8.80 -5.36 11.38
N LYS A 292 9.67 -6.11 10.67
CA LYS A 292 10.82 -6.79 11.28
C LYS A 292 11.86 -5.80 11.79
N MET A 293 12.12 -4.70 11.08
CA MET A 293 13.09 -3.68 11.45
C MET A 293 12.59 -2.75 12.58
N ASN A 294 11.27 -2.60 12.73
CA ASN A 294 10.66 -1.82 13.80
C ASN A 294 10.47 -2.57 15.13
N ARG A 295 10.77 -3.88 15.16
CA ARG A 295 10.74 -4.71 16.39
C ARG A 295 12.06 -4.63 17.13
#